data_AF-A0A959HSW6-F1
#
_entry.id   AF-A0A959HSW6-F1
#
_cell.length_a   1.000
_cell.length_b   1.000
_cell.length_c   1.000
_cell.angle_alpha   90.00
_cell.angle_beta   90.00
_cell.angle_gamma   90.00
#
_symmetry.space_group_name_H-M   'P 1'
#
loop_
_entity.id
_entity.type
_entity.pdbx_description
1 polymer ?
#
loop_
_entity_poly.entity_id
_entity_poly.type
_entity_poly.pdbx_seq_one_letter_code
_entity_poly.pdbx_strand_id
1 'polypeptide(L)'
;MVLKKGENYLIQAKQTKSLVGNEAIQEICTAKKYYEDRFKEQFKLLTITNNDYSSSATILAKYNNITLLNRGHLENLIANNDITIQDINKIESQRMTKV
;
A
#
# COMPACT_ATOMS: atom_id res chain seq x y z
N MET A 1 1.15 0.18 10.33
CA MET A 1 1.99 1.39 10.39
C MET A 1 3.43 0.95 10.21
N VAL A 2 4.09 1.41 9.15
CA VAL A 2 5.53 1.18 8.95
C VAL A 2 6.24 2.47 9.34
N LEU A 3 7.18 2.38 10.28
CA LEU A 3 8.07 3.46 10.67
C LEU A 3 9.36 3.31 9.89
N LYS A 4 9.65 4.24 8.98
CA LYS A 4 10.97 4.35 8.34
C LYS A 4 11.52 5.74 8.62
N LYS A 5 12.57 5.82 9.44
CA LYS A 5 13.31 7.07 9.71
C LYS A 5 12.44 8.25 10.18
N GLY A 6 11.41 8.00 10.99
CA GLY A 6 10.52 9.05 11.50
C GLY A 6 9.37 9.44 10.57
N GLU A 7 9.17 8.73 9.46
CA GLU A 7 8.00 8.92 8.61
C GLU A 7 7.00 7.78 8.80
N ASN A 8 5.75 8.15 9.07
CA ASN A 8 4.65 7.19 9.20
C ASN A 8 3.97 6.99 7.84
N TYR A 9 3.83 5.74 7.44
CA TYR A 9 3.12 5.39 6.20
C TYR A 9 1.79 4.71 6.50
N LEU A 10 0.76 5.17 5.78
CA LEU A 10 -0.50 4.44 5.60
C LEU A 10 -0.47 3.80 4.21
N ILE A 11 -0.60 2.48 4.17
CA ILE A 11 -0.43 1.68 2.95
C ILE A 11 -1.73 0.94 2.65
N GLN A 12 -2.28 1.17 1.45
CA GLN A 12 -3.41 0.39 0.92
C GLN A 12 -2.88 -0.63 -0.10
N ALA A 13 -3.05 -1.91 0.18
CA ALA A 13 -2.70 -2.98 -0.76
C ALA A 13 -3.96 -3.53 -1.42
N LYS A 14 -3.98 -3.62 -2.76
CA LYS A 14 -5.07 -4.23 -3.53
C LYS A 14 -4.52 -5.34 -4.41
N GLN A 15 -5.10 -6.54 -4.29
CA GLN A 15 -4.87 -7.62 -5.24
C GLN A 15 -6.11 -7.76 -6.12
N THR A 16 -5.95 -7.61 -7.43
CA THR A 16 -7.08 -7.61 -8.37
C THR A 16 -6.70 -8.12 -9.76
N LYS A 17 -7.71 -8.55 -10.52
CA LYS A 17 -7.60 -8.92 -11.94
C LYS A 17 -7.84 -7.73 -12.88
N SER A 18 -8.50 -6.67 -12.41
CA SER A 18 -8.83 -5.46 -13.17
C SER A 18 -7.99 -4.26 -12.71
N LEU A 19 -8.01 -3.17 -13.49
CA LEU A 19 -7.39 -1.91 -13.09
C LEU A 19 -7.98 -1.40 -11.77
N VAL A 20 -7.12 -0.86 -10.92
CA VAL A 20 -7.54 -0.23 -9.66
C VAL A 20 -8.18 1.12 -9.97
N GLY A 21 -9.43 1.29 -9.54
CA GLY A 21 -10.20 2.52 -9.71
C GLY A 21 -10.11 3.48 -8.53
N ASN A 22 -10.91 4.55 -8.58
CA ASN A 22 -10.93 5.63 -7.59
C ASN A 22 -11.26 5.16 -6.16
N GLU A 23 -11.98 4.06 -6.01
CA GLU A 23 -12.38 3.52 -4.70
C GLU A 23 -11.19 3.31 -3.79
N ALA A 24 -10.09 2.70 -4.28
CA ALA A 24 -8.90 2.47 -3.47
C ALA A 24 -8.24 3.78 -2.99
N ILE A 25 -8.34 4.85 -3.79
CA ILE A 25 -7.80 6.17 -3.48
C ILE A 25 -8.68 6.87 -2.44
N GLN A 26 -10.01 6.73 -2.55
CA GLN A 26 -10.96 7.28 -1.60
C GLN A 26 -10.89 6.57 -0.23
N GLU A 27 -10.77 5.24 -0.25
CA GLU A 27 -10.58 4.42 0.95
C GLU A 27 -9.37 4.89 1.77
N ILE A 28 -8.20 5.05 1.13
CA ILE A 28 -6.99 5.46 1.84
C ILE A 28 -7.05 6.91 2.32
N CYS A 29 -7.65 7.83 1.56
CA CYS A 29 -7.89 9.20 2.02
C CYS A 29 -8.79 9.26 3.27
N THR A 30 -9.80 8.39 3.30
CA THR A 30 -10.73 8.31 4.44
C THR A 30 -10.02 7.70 5.65
N ALA A 31 -9.28 6.61 5.44
CA ALA A 31 -8.48 5.97 6.47
C ALA A 31 -7.41 6.92 7.04
N LYS A 32 -6.79 7.76 6.22
CA LYS A 32 -5.85 8.80 6.66
C LYS A 32 -6.47 9.65 7.75
N LYS A 33 -7.61 10.30 7.47
CA LYS A 33 -8.29 11.17 8.44
C LYS A 33 -8.55 10.44 9.75
N TYR A 34 -9.12 9.25 9.69
CA TYR A 34 -9.39 8.42 10.87
C TYR A 34 -8.13 8.14 11.70
N TYR A 35 -7.03 7.73 11.05
CA TYR A 35 -5.81 7.37 11.75
C TYR A 35 -5.01 8.57 12.26
N GLU A 36 -4.99 9.68 11.53
CA GLU A 36 -4.39 10.93 12.00
C GLU A 36 -5.13 11.46 13.24
N ASP A 37 -6.46 11.41 13.23
CA ASP A 37 -7.28 11.83 14.37
C ASP A 37 -7.07 10.91 15.58
N ARG A 38 -6.94 9.60 15.36
CA ARG A 38 -6.78 8.59 16.41
C ARG A 38 -5.39 8.62 17.05
N PHE A 39 -4.34 8.72 16.24
CA PHE A 39 -2.96 8.60 16.70
C PHE A 39 -2.27 9.95 16.91
N LYS A 40 -2.86 11.06 16.45
CA LYS A 40 -2.27 12.40 16.49
C LYS A 40 -0.92 12.47 15.76
N GLU A 41 -0.81 11.68 14.69
CA GLU A 41 0.36 11.52 13.85
C GLU A 41 -0.01 11.80 12.40
N GLN A 42 0.92 12.33 11.58
CA GLN A 42 0.69 12.52 10.15
C GLN A 42 1.14 11.30 9.35
N PHE A 43 0.41 10.94 8.28
CA PHE A 43 0.78 9.81 7.43
C PHE A 43 1.05 10.21 5.98
N LYS A 44 2.14 9.67 5.43
CA LYS A 44 2.36 9.59 3.99
C LYS A 44 1.51 8.46 3.42
N LEU A 45 0.87 8.74 2.28
CA LEU A 45 -0.05 7.80 1.66
C LEU A 45 0.63 7.06 0.51
N LEU A 46 0.47 5.74 0.53
CA LEU A 46 0.95 4.87 -0.52
C LEU A 46 -0.12 3.83 -0.82
N THR A 47 -0.35 3.57 -2.10
CA THR A 47 -1.11 2.40 -2.52
C THR A 47 -0.23 1.49 -3.35
N ILE A 48 -0.44 0.18 -3.22
CA ILE A 48 0.26 -0.85 -3.96
C ILE A 48 -0.71 -1.86 -4.54
N THR A 49 -0.47 -2.29 -5.77
CA THR A 49 -1.30 -3.29 -6.46
C THR A 49 -0.49 -4.23 -7.32
N ASN A 50 -1.02 -5.44 -7.53
CA ASN A 50 -0.49 -6.44 -8.46
C ASN A 50 -0.92 -6.20 -9.93
N ASN A 51 -1.56 -5.06 -10.22
CA ASN A 51 -2.05 -4.66 -11.54
C ASN A 51 -1.65 -3.20 -11.81
N ASP A 52 -2.37 -2.48 -12.65
CA ASP A 52 -2.24 -1.05 -12.89
C ASP A 52 -3.42 -0.24 -12.33
N TYR A 53 -3.27 1.09 -12.34
CA TYR A 53 -4.30 2.05 -11.96
C TYR A 53 -5.00 2.61 -13.19
N SER A 54 -6.29 2.91 -13.07
CA SER A 54 -6.99 3.67 -14.11
C SER A 54 -6.44 5.09 -14.20
N SER A 55 -6.59 5.75 -15.36
CA SER A 55 -6.20 7.15 -15.53
C SER A 55 -6.87 8.08 -14.51
N SER A 56 -8.15 7.81 -14.20
CA SER A 56 -8.90 8.54 -13.16
C SER A 56 -8.30 8.37 -11.77
N ALA A 57 -7.90 7.15 -11.41
CA ALA A 57 -7.27 6.87 -10.12
C ALA A 57 -5.89 7.55 -10.02
N THR A 58 -5.10 7.53 -11.10
CA THR A 58 -3.80 8.22 -11.18
C THR A 58 -3.95 9.72 -10.99
N ILE A 59 -4.93 10.35 -11.64
CA ILE A 59 -5.23 11.78 -11.48
C ILE A 59 -5.63 12.06 -10.03
N LEU A 60 -6.57 11.29 -9.48
CA LEU A 60 -7.07 11.49 -8.11
C LEU A 60 -5.95 11.32 -7.07
N ALA A 61 -5.09 10.32 -7.25
CA ALA A 61 -3.92 10.08 -6.41
C ALA A 61 -2.95 11.27 -6.43
N LYS A 62 -2.67 11.82 -7.61
CA LYS A 62 -1.83 13.01 -7.77
C LYS A 62 -2.39 14.20 -6.97
N TYR A 63 -3.70 14.46 -7.05
CA TYR A 63 -4.34 15.54 -6.30
C TYR A 63 -4.33 15.34 -4.78
N ASN A 64 -4.22 14.09 -4.31
CA ASN A 64 -4.20 13.76 -2.88
C ASN A 64 -2.79 13.43 -2.35
N ASN A 65 -1.74 13.66 -3.15
CA ASN A 65 -0.34 13.36 -2.80
C ASN A 65 -0.12 11.89 -2.38
N ILE A 66 -0.68 10.96 -3.16
CA ILE A 66 -0.59 9.52 -2.90
C ILE A 66 0.44 8.90 -3.84
N THR A 67 1.39 8.16 -3.28
CA THR A 67 2.32 7.34 -4.06
C THR A 67 1.62 6.10 -4.60
N LEU A 68 1.74 5.85 -5.90
CA LEU A 68 1.17 4.66 -6.56
C LEU A 68 2.28 3.68 -6.92
N LEU A 69 2.18 2.45 -6.44
CA LEU A 69 3.05 1.34 -6.82
C LEU A 69 2.23 0.29 -7.56
N ASN A 70 2.42 0.18 -8.87
CA ASN A 70 1.78 -0.84 -9.70
C ASN A 70 2.60 -2.14 -9.75
N ARG A 71 2.17 -3.09 -10.59
CA ARG A 71 2.88 -4.35 -10.83
C ARG A 71 4.36 -4.15 -11.15
N GLY A 72 4.72 -3.26 -12.08
CA GLY A 72 6.12 -3.06 -12.47
C GLY A 72 6.98 -2.57 -11.30
N HIS A 73 6.43 -1.76 -10.40
CA HIS A 73 7.12 -1.38 -9.17
C HIS A 73 7.30 -2.57 -8.22
N LEU A 74 6.28 -3.43 -8.10
CA LEU A 74 6.35 -4.62 -7.26
C LEU A 74 7.38 -5.63 -7.79
N GLU A 75 7.41 -5.86 -9.10
CA GLU A 75 8.41 -6.71 -9.77
C GLU A 75 9.83 -6.18 -9.49
N ASN A 76 10.04 -4.87 -9.61
CA ASN A 76 11.32 -4.25 -9.27
C ASN A 76 11.67 -4.40 -7.79
N LEU A 77 10.70 -4.30 -6.87
CA LEU A 77 10.95 -4.51 -5.45
C LEU A 77 11.36 -5.96 -5.17
N ILE A 78 10.69 -6.94 -5.78
CA ILE A 78 11.03 -8.35 -5.63
C ILE A 78 12.39 -8.65 -6.24
N ALA A 79 12.69 -8.12 -7.42
CA ALA A 79 13.97 -8.36 -8.08
C ALA A 79 15.17 -7.75 -7.34
N ASN A 80 14.97 -6.64 -6.63
CA ASN A 80 16.04 -5.93 -5.91
C ASN A 80 16.13 -6.27 -4.42
N ASN A 81 15.32 -7.20 -3.93
CA ASN A 81 15.39 -7.67 -2.55
C ASN A 81 15.39 -9.20 -2.57
N ASP A 82 16.33 -9.82 -1.86
CA ASP A 82 16.39 -11.29 -1.74
C ASP A 82 15.22 -11.79 -0.88
N ILE A 83 14.05 -11.95 -1.50
CA ILE A 83 12.83 -12.46 -0.88
C ILE A 83 12.59 -13.86 -1.44
N THR A 84 12.68 -14.87 -0.58
CA THR A 84 12.39 -16.25 -0.96
C THR A 84 10.95 -16.63 -0.62
N ILE A 85 10.43 -17.68 -1.27
CA ILE A 85 9.15 -18.30 -0.90
C ILE A 85 9.17 -18.79 0.56
N GLN A 86 10.34 -19.20 1.06
CA GLN A 86 10.49 -19.62 2.46
C GLN A 86 10.26 -18.45 3.42
N ASP A 87 10.75 -17.25 3.09
CA ASP A 87 10.50 -16.04 3.88
C ASP A 87 9.00 -15.72 3.95
N ILE A 88 8.31 -15.83 2.81
CA ILE A 88 6.86 -15.62 2.73
C ILE A 88 6.12 -16.64 3.61
N ASN A 89 6.44 -17.93 3.46
CA ASN A 89 5.80 -19.00 4.22
C ASN A 89 6.03 -18.85 5.73
N LYS A 90 7.22 -18.40 6.14
CA LYS A 90 7.55 -18.13 7.54
C LYS A 90 6.67 -17.02 8.11
N ILE A 91 6.52 -15.91 7.38
CA ILE A 91 5.68 -14.77 7.81
C ILE A 91 4.21 -15.18 7.87
N GLU A 92 3.69 -15.89 6.87
CA GLU A 92 2.30 -16.36 6.85
C GLU A 92 2.01 -17.34 7.99
N SER A 93 2.93 -18.27 8.27
CA SER A 93 2.80 -19.20 9.39
C SER A 93 2.69 -18.46 10.72
N GLN A 94 3.54 -17.45 10.94
CA GLN A 94 3.49 -16.61 12.14
C GLN A 94 2.19 -15.79 12.24
N ARG A 95 1.63 -15.35 11.11
CA ARG A 95 0.33 -14.66 11.09
C ARG A 95 -0.79 -15.58 11.53
N MET A 96 -0.82 -16.82 11.04
CA MET A 96 -1.87 -17.80 11.39
C MET A 96 -1.84 -18.20 12.87
N THR A 97 -0.68 -18.21 13.54
CA THR A 97 -0.60 -18.55 14.97
C THR A 97 -1.10 -17.44 15.90
N LYS A 98 -1.25 -16.22 15.40
CA LYS A 98 -1.69 -15.05 16.18
C LYS A 98 -3.20 -14.75 16.05
N VAL A 99 -3.96 -15.62 15.37
CA VAL A 99 -5.41 -15.51 15.20
C VAL A 99 -6.11 -16.43 16.19
#